data_AF-A0A9W9JW40-F1
#
_entry.id   AF-A0A9W9JW40-F1
#
_cell.length_a   1.000
_cell.length_b   1.000
_cell.length_c   1.000
_cell.angle_alpha   90.00
_cell.angle_beta   90.00
_cell.angle_gamma   90.00
#
_symmetry.space_group_name_H-M   'P 1'
#
loop_
_entity.id
_entity.type
_entity.pdbx_description
1 polymer ?
#
loop_
_entity_poly.entity_id
_entity_poly.type
_entity_poly.pdbx_seq_one_letter_code
_entity_poly.pdbx_strand_id
1 'polypeptide(L)'
;MAELYPSLAQCAIVAGALKVLLFPAYKSTDFEVHRNWLAITHSLPVKEWYYEKTSEWTLDYPPFFAAFEWLMSQAASYIDPAMLVVKNLGYESWETIYFQRATVILTELVLVYALSRFIKSTPLANKQAAHVASVSILLSPGLFIIDHIHFQYNGFMYGILILSIVLAREQYKLLSGIIFAVLLCFKHIYFYLSLAYFVYLLRSYCLDPKNFLRPRFGNIIKLGVCVVGVFAIAFGPFVQWGQILQLKDRLFPFSRGLCHAYWAPNIWAMYSFTDRALIPLAPRLGLPVNREALNSVTRGLVGDTSFAILPEVTSEQTFLLTFIFQLVPLVKLWLQPDWDTFVGALTLCGYASFLFGWHVHEKAVLLIIIPFSLIALKDRRYFSAFRPLAVAGHVSLFPLLFTAAEFPLKTVYTVFWLILFLFVFDRVAPVPERRRVFVFDRLSLLYLTFAIPLIVYCSLIHQLIFGFEKLQFLPLMFMSSYSALGVVGSWVGFMVVYFTA
;
A
#
# COMPACT_ATOMS: atom_id res chain seq x y z
N MET A 1 -15.16 -18.12 26.83
CA MET A 1 -14.99 -17.14 25.74
C MET A 1 -15.98 -17.52 24.67
N ALA A 2 -16.91 -16.64 24.28
CA ALA A 2 -17.74 -16.92 23.10
C ALA A 2 -16.80 -17.09 21.90
N GLU A 3 -16.88 -18.22 21.21
CA GLU A 3 -16.10 -18.46 20.02
C GLU A 3 -16.56 -17.46 18.95
N LEU A 4 -15.60 -16.70 18.40
CA LEU A 4 -15.89 -15.72 17.35
C LEU A 4 -16.03 -16.48 16.03
N TYR A 5 -17.23 -16.40 15.44
CA TYR A 5 -17.57 -17.08 14.19
C TYR A 5 -17.92 -16.08 13.07
N PRO A 6 -17.58 -16.39 11.80
CA PRO A 6 -16.68 -17.49 11.39
C PRO A 6 -15.25 -17.24 11.90
N SER A 7 -14.50 -18.30 12.20
CA SER A 7 -13.12 -18.14 12.68
C SER A 7 -12.20 -17.64 11.56
N LEU A 8 -11.12 -16.94 11.93
CA LEU A 8 -10.13 -16.45 10.97
C LEU A 8 -9.55 -17.59 10.09
N ALA A 9 -9.37 -18.79 10.67
CA ALA A 9 -8.89 -19.96 9.94
C ALA A 9 -9.91 -20.44 8.90
N GLN A 10 -11.20 -20.50 9.25
CA GLN A 10 -12.27 -20.83 8.30
C GLN A 10 -12.33 -19.82 7.16
N CYS A 11 -12.23 -18.52 7.47
CA CYS A 11 -12.15 -17.47 6.45
C CYS A 11 -10.92 -17.65 5.54
N ALA A 12 -9.75 -17.99 6.10
CA ALA A 12 -8.53 -18.21 5.33
C ALA A 12 -8.64 -19.42 4.39
N ILE A 13 -9.25 -20.52 4.84
CA ILE A 13 -9.48 -21.71 4.01
C ILE A 13 -10.40 -21.39 2.83
N VAL A 14 -11.54 -20.74 3.10
CA VAL A 14 -12.51 -20.36 2.05
C VAL A 14 -11.89 -19.35 1.09
N ALA A 15 -11.15 -18.36 1.60
CA ALA A 15 -10.44 -17.39 0.77
C ALA A 15 -9.37 -18.07 -0.10
N GLY A 16 -8.60 -19.01 0.47
CA GLY A 16 -7.62 -19.80 -0.26
C GLY A 16 -8.25 -20.61 -1.39
N ALA A 17 -9.37 -21.29 -1.12
CA ALA A 17 -10.12 -22.01 -2.15
C ALA A 17 -10.60 -21.09 -3.27
N LEU A 18 -11.13 -19.90 -2.94
CA LEU A 18 -11.50 -18.90 -3.94
C LEU A 18 -10.29 -18.45 -4.77
N LYS A 19 -9.13 -18.23 -4.14
CA LYS A 19 -7.91 -17.80 -4.82
C LYS A 19 -7.34 -18.85 -5.77
N VAL A 20 -7.49 -20.14 -5.45
CA VAL A 20 -7.14 -21.24 -6.37
C VAL A 20 -8.00 -21.20 -7.63
N LEU A 21 -9.29 -20.84 -7.54
CA LEU A 21 -10.15 -20.69 -8.71
C LEU A 21 -9.76 -19.53 -9.62
N LEU A 22 -8.90 -18.60 -9.15
CA LEU A 22 -8.38 -17.47 -9.93
C LEU A 22 -7.08 -17.80 -10.67
N PHE A 23 -6.58 -19.03 -10.57
CA PHE A 23 -5.36 -19.42 -11.27
C PHE A 23 -5.37 -19.14 -12.80
N PRO A 24 -6.48 -19.34 -13.53
CA PRO A 24 -6.55 -19.03 -14.96
C PRO A 24 -6.82 -17.54 -15.26
N ALA A 25 -6.99 -16.69 -14.24
CA ALA A 25 -7.31 -15.27 -14.46
C ALA A 25 -6.13 -14.52 -15.11
N TYR A 26 -6.40 -13.29 -15.54
CA TYR A 26 -5.43 -12.30 -16.03
C TYR A 26 -4.11 -12.31 -15.24
N LYS A 27 -3.01 -12.12 -15.97
CA LYS A 27 -1.65 -11.99 -15.45
C LYS A 27 -1.12 -10.64 -15.89
N SER A 28 -0.66 -9.84 -14.93
CA SER A 28 -0.02 -8.56 -15.26
C SER A 28 1.45 -8.76 -15.63
N THR A 29 2.11 -7.69 -16.05
CA THR A 29 3.57 -7.66 -16.22
C THR A 29 4.32 -8.10 -14.96
N ASP A 30 3.77 -7.88 -13.76
CA ASP A 30 4.40 -8.28 -12.49
C ASP A 30 4.57 -9.82 -12.38
N PHE A 31 3.72 -10.61 -13.04
CA PHE A 31 3.90 -12.07 -13.12
C PHE A 31 5.24 -12.44 -13.79
N GLU A 32 5.51 -11.81 -14.93
CA GLU A 32 6.73 -11.99 -15.70
C GLU A 32 7.96 -11.40 -14.98
N VAL A 33 7.79 -10.29 -14.26
CA VAL A 33 8.83 -9.68 -13.41
C VAL A 33 9.30 -10.67 -12.34
N HIS A 34 8.37 -11.26 -11.59
CA HIS A 34 8.70 -12.25 -10.55
C HIS A 34 9.26 -13.56 -11.14
N ARG A 35 8.75 -14.02 -12.30
CA ARG A 35 9.36 -15.13 -13.05
C ARG A 35 10.82 -14.83 -13.39
N ASN A 36 11.10 -13.60 -13.83
CA ASN A 36 12.46 -13.17 -14.14
C ASN A 36 13.36 -13.15 -12.89
N TRP A 37 12.84 -12.68 -11.76
CA TRP A 37 13.60 -12.61 -10.52
C TRP A 37 13.93 -14.01 -9.98
N LEU A 38 13.02 -14.98 -10.09
CA LEU A 38 13.31 -16.39 -9.83
C LEU A 38 14.46 -16.90 -10.72
N ALA A 39 14.41 -16.62 -12.02
CA ALA A 39 15.46 -17.03 -12.96
C ALA A 39 16.83 -16.39 -12.66
N ILE A 40 16.86 -15.07 -12.43
CA ILE A 40 18.08 -14.32 -12.07
C ILE A 40 18.70 -14.91 -10.81
N THR A 41 17.90 -15.06 -9.75
CA THR A 41 18.40 -15.45 -8.44
C THR A 41 18.86 -16.91 -8.43
N HIS A 42 18.22 -17.79 -9.21
CA HIS A 42 18.60 -19.20 -9.33
C HIS A 42 19.85 -19.42 -10.18
N SER A 43 19.88 -18.84 -11.38
CA SER A 43 20.86 -19.20 -12.40
C SER A 43 22.16 -18.41 -12.33
N LEU A 44 22.17 -17.27 -11.64
CA LEU A 44 23.34 -16.39 -11.58
C LEU A 44 23.95 -16.34 -10.18
N PRO A 45 25.29 -16.17 -10.08
CA PRO A 45 25.94 -15.85 -8.82
C PRO A 45 25.35 -14.58 -8.18
N VAL A 46 25.32 -14.52 -6.85
CA VAL A 46 24.75 -13.39 -6.09
C VAL A 46 25.33 -12.03 -6.51
N LYS A 47 26.60 -12.00 -6.92
CA LYS A 47 27.30 -10.81 -7.43
C LYS A 47 26.70 -10.23 -8.71
N GLU A 48 25.96 -11.03 -9.48
CA GLU A 48 25.41 -10.65 -10.78
C GLU A 48 23.93 -10.29 -10.73
N TRP A 49 23.24 -10.57 -9.61
CA TRP A 49 21.79 -10.40 -9.48
C TRP A 49 21.28 -9.00 -9.86
N TYR A 50 22.02 -7.94 -9.51
CA TYR A 50 21.63 -6.55 -9.80
C TYR A 50 22.27 -5.95 -11.05
N TYR A 51 23.16 -6.69 -11.71
CA TYR A 51 23.79 -6.30 -12.98
C TYR A 51 23.09 -6.89 -14.20
N GLU A 52 22.39 -8.01 -14.02
CA GLU A 52 21.57 -8.60 -15.07
C GLU A 52 20.59 -7.55 -15.63
N LYS A 53 20.53 -7.44 -16.97
CA LYS A 53 19.67 -6.51 -17.71
C LYS A 53 19.21 -7.07 -19.07
N THR A 54 19.20 -8.38 -19.25
CA THR A 54 18.69 -9.04 -20.46
C THR A 54 17.19 -8.74 -20.63
N SER A 55 16.45 -8.74 -19.53
CA SER A 55 15.07 -8.26 -19.47
C SER A 55 15.02 -6.78 -19.08
N GLU A 56 13.99 -6.07 -19.53
CA GLU A 56 13.64 -4.75 -18.97
C GLU A 56 13.19 -4.84 -17.50
N TRP A 57 12.71 -6.02 -17.08
CA TRP A 57 12.27 -6.32 -15.72
C TRP A 57 13.44 -6.74 -14.83
N THR A 58 14.25 -5.77 -14.43
CA THR A 58 15.41 -6.03 -13.58
C THR A 58 15.03 -6.22 -12.11
N LEU A 59 15.97 -6.76 -11.33
CA LEU A 59 15.77 -6.96 -9.89
C LEU A 59 15.81 -5.61 -9.16
N ASP A 60 14.64 -5.14 -8.73
CA ASP A 60 14.44 -3.79 -8.20
C ASP A 60 14.04 -3.76 -6.71
N TYR A 61 14.01 -4.94 -6.06
CA TYR A 61 13.72 -5.06 -4.62
C TYR A 61 15.01 -5.29 -3.82
N PRO A 62 15.04 -4.96 -2.51
CA PRO A 62 16.27 -5.08 -1.73
C PRO A 62 16.65 -6.54 -1.45
N PRO A 63 17.89 -6.78 -0.96
CA PRO A 63 18.50 -8.11 -0.93
C PRO A 63 17.73 -9.23 -0.22
N PHE A 64 16.91 -8.94 0.81
CA PHE A 64 16.14 -10.02 1.44
C PHE A 64 15.02 -10.53 0.55
N PHE A 65 14.44 -9.67 -0.30
CA PHE A 65 13.47 -10.15 -1.29
C PHE A 65 14.14 -10.99 -2.36
N ALA A 66 15.33 -10.58 -2.83
CA ALA A 66 16.12 -11.38 -3.75
C ALA A 66 16.49 -12.76 -3.17
N ALA A 67 16.87 -12.80 -1.89
CA ALA A 67 17.12 -14.06 -1.18
C ALA A 67 15.85 -14.90 -1.00
N PHE A 68 14.69 -14.27 -0.86
CA PHE A 68 13.39 -14.94 -0.83
C PHE A 68 13.04 -15.55 -2.19
N GLU A 69 13.23 -14.82 -3.29
CA GLU A 69 13.10 -15.36 -4.65
C GLU A 69 14.09 -16.52 -4.88
N TRP A 70 15.35 -16.38 -4.44
CA TRP A 70 16.32 -17.46 -4.50
C TRP A 70 15.83 -18.72 -3.76
N LEU A 71 15.29 -18.57 -2.55
CA LEU A 71 14.75 -19.69 -1.78
C LEU A 71 13.58 -20.37 -2.50
N MET A 72 12.64 -19.59 -3.04
CA MET A 72 11.52 -20.12 -3.83
C MET A 72 12.01 -20.82 -5.10
N SER A 73 13.04 -20.29 -5.75
CA SER A 73 13.59 -20.88 -6.97
C SER A 73 14.12 -22.30 -6.77
N GLN A 74 14.55 -22.66 -5.55
CA GLN A 74 14.98 -24.01 -5.23
C GLN A 74 13.83 -25.03 -5.32
N ALA A 75 12.60 -24.62 -5.03
CA ALA A 75 11.42 -25.45 -5.24
C ALA A 75 10.96 -25.40 -6.71
N ALA A 76 11.05 -24.22 -7.33
CA ALA A 76 10.69 -24.02 -8.73
C ALA A 76 11.47 -24.94 -9.67
N SER A 77 12.74 -25.21 -9.38
CA SER A 77 13.61 -26.05 -10.22
C SER A 77 13.13 -27.50 -10.32
N TYR A 78 12.32 -27.98 -9.37
CA TYR A 78 11.72 -29.31 -9.43
C TYR A 78 10.36 -29.33 -10.13
N ILE A 79 9.69 -28.18 -10.21
CA ILE A 79 8.34 -28.07 -10.76
C ILE A 79 8.40 -27.78 -12.25
N ASP A 80 9.18 -26.76 -12.62
CA ASP A 80 9.40 -26.41 -14.02
C ASP A 80 10.73 -25.66 -14.17
N PRO A 81 11.80 -26.37 -14.59
CA PRO A 81 13.12 -25.78 -14.78
C PRO A 81 13.17 -24.68 -15.86
N ALA A 82 12.25 -24.68 -16.83
CA ALA A 82 12.29 -23.72 -17.93
C ALA A 82 11.91 -22.30 -17.47
N MET A 83 11.18 -22.16 -16.35
CA MET A 83 10.87 -20.86 -15.75
C MET A 83 12.11 -20.17 -15.18
N LEU A 84 13.18 -20.93 -14.90
CA LEU A 84 14.42 -20.43 -14.30
C LEU A 84 15.45 -20.00 -15.34
N VAL A 85 15.17 -20.15 -16.63
CA VAL A 85 16.09 -19.72 -17.69
C VAL A 85 15.97 -18.21 -17.89
N VAL A 86 17.03 -17.46 -17.59
CA VAL A 86 17.07 -15.98 -17.65
C VAL A 86 16.66 -15.42 -19.02
N LYS A 87 17.01 -16.11 -20.11
CA LYS A 87 16.68 -15.68 -21.48
C LYS A 87 15.27 -16.07 -21.94
N ASN A 88 14.54 -16.85 -21.15
CA ASN A 88 13.22 -17.36 -21.51
C ASN A 88 12.14 -16.34 -21.12
N LEU A 89 12.18 -15.19 -21.80
CA LEU A 89 11.27 -14.08 -21.56
C LEU A 89 9.86 -14.40 -22.10
N GLY A 90 8.84 -13.99 -21.36
CA GLY A 90 7.43 -14.25 -21.62
C GLY A 90 7.01 -15.69 -21.36
N TYR A 91 7.80 -16.48 -20.63
CA TYR A 91 7.51 -17.90 -20.41
C TYR A 91 6.36 -18.12 -19.41
N GLU A 92 5.36 -18.89 -19.83
CA GLU A 92 4.08 -19.01 -19.11
C GLU A 92 3.43 -20.40 -19.17
N SER A 93 4.16 -21.45 -18.81
CA SER A 93 3.57 -22.79 -18.62
C SER A 93 2.54 -22.82 -17.49
N TRP A 94 1.65 -23.83 -17.50
CA TRP A 94 0.69 -24.02 -16.42
C TRP A 94 1.37 -24.34 -15.10
N GLU A 95 2.49 -25.07 -15.15
CA GLU A 95 3.35 -25.40 -14.01
C GLU A 95 3.91 -24.13 -13.37
N THR A 96 4.39 -23.17 -14.18
CA THR A 96 4.85 -21.84 -13.72
C THR A 96 3.71 -21.07 -13.07
N ILE A 97 2.53 -21.04 -13.71
CA ILE A 97 1.34 -20.35 -13.17
C ILE A 97 0.92 -20.93 -11.82
N TYR A 98 0.83 -22.27 -11.71
CA TYR A 98 0.49 -22.95 -10.47
C TYR A 98 1.52 -22.69 -9.39
N PHE A 99 2.82 -22.78 -9.70
CA PHE A 99 3.88 -22.52 -8.74
C PHE A 99 3.80 -21.09 -8.19
N GLN A 100 3.81 -20.10 -9.07
CA GLN A 100 3.82 -18.70 -8.70
C GLN A 100 2.57 -18.33 -7.89
N ARG A 101 1.37 -18.68 -8.35
CA ARG A 101 0.14 -18.34 -7.62
C ARG A 101 0.00 -19.10 -6.29
N ALA A 102 0.47 -20.36 -6.22
CA ALA A 102 0.49 -21.11 -4.98
C ALA A 102 1.45 -20.47 -3.95
N THR A 103 2.64 -20.02 -4.36
CA THR A 103 3.58 -19.37 -3.42
C THR A 103 3.03 -18.06 -2.85
N VAL A 104 2.26 -17.29 -3.63
CA VAL A 104 1.56 -16.10 -3.12
C VAL A 104 0.55 -16.48 -2.02
N ILE A 105 -0.26 -17.52 -2.23
CA ILE A 105 -1.22 -18.00 -1.21
C ILE A 105 -0.49 -18.54 0.03
N LEU A 106 0.58 -19.32 -0.15
CA LEU A 106 1.32 -19.93 0.96
C LEU A 106 2.01 -18.88 1.82
N THR A 107 2.64 -17.88 1.21
CA THR A 107 3.34 -16.81 1.96
C THR A 107 2.37 -15.83 2.63
N GLU A 108 1.15 -15.68 2.12
CA GLU A 108 0.08 -14.93 2.78
C GLU A 108 -0.33 -15.56 4.14
N LEU A 109 0.02 -16.82 4.43
CA LEU A 109 -0.19 -17.39 5.77
C LEU A 109 0.51 -16.60 6.89
N VAL A 110 1.57 -15.84 6.55
CA VAL A 110 2.19 -14.89 7.48
C VAL A 110 1.21 -13.78 7.90
N LEU A 111 0.35 -13.32 7.00
CA LEU A 111 -0.74 -12.39 7.31
C LEU A 111 -1.75 -13.01 8.27
N VAL A 112 -2.18 -14.24 7.99
CA VAL A 112 -3.13 -14.98 8.84
C VAL A 112 -2.57 -15.13 10.26
N TYR A 113 -1.28 -15.48 10.38
CA TYR A 113 -0.59 -15.56 11.66
C TYR A 113 -0.55 -14.21 12.39
N ALA A 114 -0.17 -13.14 11.71
CA ALA A 114 -0.10 -11.80 12.27
C ALA A 114 -1.46 -11.29 12.77
N LEU A 115 -2.52 -11.52 12.00
CA LEU A 115 -3.90 -11.18 12.36
C LEU A 115 -4.43 -12.01 13.52
N SER A 116 -4.12 -13.31 13.56
CA SER A 116 -4.45 -14.17 14.71
C SER A 116 -3.80 -13.64 15.99
N ARG A 117 -2.54 -13.22 15.92
CA ARG A 117 -1.83 -12.59 17.04
C ARG A 117 -2.44 -11.25 17.43
N PHE A 118 -2.84 -10.42 16.46
CA PHE A 118 -3.54 -9.16 16.72
C PHE A 118 -4.83 -9.38 17.53
N ILE A 119 -5.67 -10.34 17.14
CA ILE A 119 -6.90 -10.69 17.86
C ILE A 119 -6.58 -11.17 19.28
N LYS A 120 -5.56 -12.03 19.44
CA LYS A 120 -5.16 -12.57 20.75
C LYS A 120 -4.59 -11.49 21.68
N SER A 121 -3.83 -10.54 21.14
CA SER A 121 -3.24 -9.43 21.89
C SER A 121 -4.25 -8.36 22.32
N THR A 122 -5.47 -8.38 21.78
CA THR A 122 -6.50 -7.35 22.03
C THR A 122 -7.30 -7.69 23.31
N PRO A 123 -7.60 -6.70 24.18
CA PRO A 123 -8.44 -6.92 25.35
C PRO A 123 -9.82 -7.52 25.00
N LEU A 124 -10.40 -8.31 25.90
CA LEU A 124 -11.66 -9.03 25.68
C LEU A 124 -12.80 -8.12 25.21
N ALA A 125 -12.90 -6.90 25.76
CA ALA A 125 -13.93 -5.93 25.40
C ALA A 125 -13.89 -5.53 23.91
N ASN A 126 -12.69 -5.48 23.30
CA ASN A 126 -12.48 -5.03 21.93
C ASN A 126 -12.19 -6.20 20.96
N LYS A 127 -12.26 -7.45 21.45
CA LYS A 127 -11.85 -8.62 20.69
C LYS A 127 -12.73 -8.88 19.47
N GLN A 128 -14.03 -8.59 19.57
CA GLN A 128 -14.96 -8.67 18.44
C GLN A 128 -14.58 -7.66 17.34
N ALA A 129 -14.29 -6.40 17.72
CA ALA A 129 -13.85 -5.38 16.78
C ALA A 129 -12.53 -5.76 16.08
N ALA A 130 -11.54 -6.24 16.84
CA ALA A 130 -10.26 -6.71 16.28
C ALA A 130 -10.45 -7.91 15.34
N HIS A 131 -11.36 -8.84 15.67
CA HIS A 131 -11.68 -9.97 14.81
C HIS A 131 -12.32 -9.53 13.50
N VAL A 132 -13.35 -8.67 13.57
CA VAL A 132 -14.01 -8.11 12.39
C VAL A 132 -13.03 -7.35 11.49
N ALA A 133 -12.16 -6.51 12.08
CA ALA A 133 -11.10 -5.82 11.35
C ALA A 133 -10.12 -6.81 10.69
N SER A 134 -9.73 -7.88 11.38
CA SER A 134 -8.83 -8.90 10.84
C SER A 134 -9.42 -9.65 9.65
N VAL A 135 -10.69 -10.07 9.75
CA VAL A 135 -11.39 -10.73 8.65
C VAL A 135 -11.53 -9.76 7.46
N SER A 136 -11.78 -8.47 7.72
CA SER A 136 -11.83 -7.46 6.66
C SER A 136 -10.51 -7.31 5.91
N ILE A 137 -9.37 -7.33 6.61
CA ILE A 137 -8.04 -7.23 6.02
C ILE A 137 -7.74 -8.47 5.18
N LEU A 138 -7.99 -9.67 5.73
CA LEU A 138 -7.76 -10.94 5.04
C LEU A 138 -8.57 -11.05 3.74
N LEU A 139 -9.80 -10.55 3.75
CA LEU A 139 -10.71 -10.55 2.60
C LEU A 139 -10.64 -9.23 1.80
N SER A 140 -9.63 -8.39 2.02
CA SER A 140 -9.55 -7.08 1.38
C SER A 140 -9.53 -7.21 -0.14
N PRO A 141 -10.39 -6.46 -0.87
CA PRO A 141 -10.36 -6.42 -2.32
C PRO A 141 -9.01 -5.94 -2.87
N GLY A 142 -8.25 -5.17 -2.10
CA GLY A 142 -6.94 -4.69 -2.49
C GLY A 142 -5.92 -5.81 -2.59
N LEU A 143 -5.87 -6.70 -1.60
CA LEU A 143 -5.02 -7.90 -1.65
C LEU A 143 -5.52 -8.87 -2.71
N PHE A 144 -6.85 -9.05 -2.82
CA PHE A 144 -7.45 -9.90 -3.84
C PHE A 144 -7.05 -9.48 -5.27
N ILE A 145 -7.18 -8.19 -5.59
CA ILE A 145 -6.85 -7.63 -6.90
C ILE A 145 -5.33 -7.63 -7.14
N ILE A 146 -4.55 -7.11 -6.19
CA ILE A 146 -3.13 -6.84 -6.42
C ILE A 146 -2.28 -8.13 -6.31
N ASP A 147 -2.57 -9.01 -5.36
CA ASP A 147 -1.74 -10.19 -5.16
C ASP A 147 -2.23 -11.38 -5.99
N HIS A 148 -3.54 -11.64 -5.99
CA HIS A 148 -4.08 -12.90 -6.51
C HIS A 148 -4.57 -12.82 -7.96
N ILE A 149 -4.73 -11.62 -8.52
CA ILE A 149 -5.00 -11.41 -9.94
C ILE A 149 -3.79 -10.74 -10.60
N HIS A 150 -3.41 -9.54 -10.16
CA HIS A 150 -2.31 -8.77 -10.74
C HIS A 150 -0.92 -9.40 -10.50
N PHE A 151 -0.76 -10.23 -9.46
CA PHE A 151 0.45 -10.94 -9.08
C PHE A 151 1.49 -10.11 -8.31
N GLN A 152 1.40 -10.11 -6.97
CA GLN A 152 2.38 -9.51 -6.05
C GLN A 152 2.39 -10.25 -4.70
N TYR A 153 3.47 -10.08 -3.91
CA TYR A 153 3.61 -10.67 -2.57
C TYR A 153 3.26 -9.69 -1.44
N ASN A 154 2.25 -8.82 -1.60
CA ASN A 154 1.98 -7.80 -0.58
C ASN A 154 1.37 -8.37 0.70
N GLY A 155 0.51 -9.39 0.63
CA GLY A 155 -0.11 -10.04 1.78
C GLY A 155 0.95 -10.60 2.73
N PHE A 156 1.98 -11.23 2.18
CA PHE A 156 3.17 -11.65 2.93
C PHE A 156 3.85 -10.48 3.66
N MET A 157 4.21 -9.42 2.93
CA MET A 157 4.92 -8.27 3.49
C MET A 157 4.07 -7.44 4.47
N TYR A 158 2.76 -7.29 4.22
CA TYR A 158 1.81 -6.70 5.16
C TYR A 158 1.61 -7.58 6.39
N GLY A 159 1.74 -8.91 6.25
CA GLY A 159 1.81 -9.82 7.39
C GLY A 159 3.02 -9.53 8.29
N ILE A 160 4.20 -9.31 7.70
CA ILE A 160 5.40 -8.87 8.45
C ILE A 160 5.16 -7.51 9.10
N LEU A 161 4.56 -6.54 8.38
CA LEU A 161 4.23 -5.23 8.93
C LEU A 161 3.31 -5.35 10.14
N ILE A 162 2.15 -6.01 9.99
CA ILE A 162 1.17 -6.19 11.07
C ILE A 162 1.81 -6.92 12.25
N LEU A 163 2.61 -7.96 11.99
CA LEU A 163 3.32 -8.66 13.06
C LEU A 163 4.23 -7.72 13.86
N SER A 164 5.01 -6.87 13.19
CA SER A 164 5.85 -5.88 13.86
C SER A 164 5.03 -4.86 14.67
N ILE A 165 3.86 -4.44 14.18
CA ILE A 165 2.93 -3.55 14.91
C ILE A 165 2.35 -4.25 16.15
N VAL A 166 1.97 -5.53 16.04
CA VAL A 166 1.41 -6.31 17.16
C VAL A 166 2.47 -6.55 18.23
N LEU A 167 3.71 -6.83 17.85
CA LEU A 167 4.83 -6.97 18.78
C LEU A 167 5.10 -5.69 19.59
N ALA A 168 4.88 -4.52 18.99
CA ALA A 168 4.98 -3.24 19.70
C ALA A 168 3.91 -3.10 20.80
N ARG A 169 2.74 -3.74 20.65
CA ARG A 169 1.67 -3.78 21.66
C ARG A 169 2.02 -4.70 22.82
N GLU A 170 2.53 -5.89 22.53
CA GLU A 170 2.87 -6.96 23.48
C GLU A 170 4.14 -6.67 24.30
N GLN A 171 4.62 -5.42 24.33
CA GLN A 171 5.86 -4.97 24.97
C GLN A 171 7.18 -5.56 24.40
N TYR A 172 7.12 -6.33 23.31
CA TYR A 172 8.30 -6.82 22.57
C TYR A 172 8.85 -5.77 21.58
N LYS A 173 9.12 -4.56 22.08
CA LYS A 173 9.52 -3.38 21.26
C LYS A 173 10.81 -3.60 20.46
N LEU A 174 11.79 -4.30 21.04
CA LEU A 174 13.04 -4.62 20.32
C LEU A 174 12.75 -5.52 19.11
N LEU A 175 11.95 -6.58 19.30
CA LEU A 175 11.59 -7.49 18.22
C LEU A 175 10.72 -6.78 17.17
N SER A 176 9.82 -5.88 17.58
CA SER A 176 9.07 -5.02 16.66
C SER A 176 10.01 -4.25 15.72
N GLY A 177 11.05 -3.60 16.26
CA GLY A 177 12.06 -2.89 15.46
C GLY A 177 12.85 -3.80 14.53
N ILE A 178 13.24 -5.00 14.99
CA ILE A 178 13.96 -5.99 14.18
C ILE A 178 13.10 -6.45 12.99
N ILE A 179 11.85 -6.85 13.23
CA ILE A 179 10.94 -7.34 12.20
C ILE A 179 10.63 -6.23 11.18
N PHE A 180 10.49 -4.98 11.64
CA PHE A 180 10.33 -3.85 10.73
C PHE A 180 11.60 -3.55 9.91
N ALA A 181 12.81 -3.68 10.49
CA ALA A 181 14.06 -3.55 9.74
C ALA A 181 14.20 -4.66 8.67
N VAL A 182 13.77 -5.88 8.99
CA VAL A 182 13.69 -6.99 8.02
C VAL A 182 12.74 -6.60 6.88
N LEU A 183 11.55 -6.08 7.18
CA LEU A 183 10.58 -5.61 6.17
C LEU A 183 11.15 -4.54 5.23
N LEU A 184 11.94 -3.59 5.75
CA LEU A 184 12.61 -2.58 4.91
C LEU A 184 13.59 -3.22 3.91
N CYS A 185 14.23 -4.33 4.29
CA CYS A 185 15.11 -5.10 3.42
C CYS A 185 14.35 -6.02 2.45
N PHE A 186 13.04 -6.23 2.64
CA PHE A 186 12.16 -6.89 1.67
C PHE A 186 11.56 -5.91 0.65
N LYS A 187 11.19 -4.70 1.07
CA LYS A 187 10.66 -3.68 0.15
C LYS A 187 10.86 -2.29 0.72
N HIS A 188 11.57 -1.45 -0.03
CA HIS A 188 11.94 -0.10 0.43
C HIS A 188 10.73 0.84 0.55
N ILE A 189 9.56 0.53 -0.02
CA ILE A 189 8.34 1.35 0.14
C ILE A 189 7.92 1.54 1.60
N TYR A 190 8.24 0.59 2.48
CA TYR A 190 7.95 0.70 3.92
C TYR A 190 8.83 1.75 4.61
N PHE A 191 9.83 2.31 3.92
CA PHE A 191 10.65 3.40 4.44
C PHE A 191 9.80 4.63 4.80
N TYR A 192 8.69 4.86 4.11
CA TYR A 192 7.73 5.93 4.44
C TYR A 192 7.13 5.81 5.85
N LEU A 193 7.15 4.60 6.42
CA LEU A 193 6.66 4.32 7.77
C LEU A 193 7.75 4.43 8.83
N SER A 194 9.03 4.54 8.43
CA SER A 194 10.18 4.41 9.33
C SER A 194 10.28 5.50 10.38
N LEU A 195 9.86 6.74 10.08
CA LEU A 195 9.89 7.84 11.05
C LEU A 195 8.99 7.56 12.25
N ALA A 196 7.81 6.98 12.04
CA ALA A 196 6.91 6.59 13.13
C ALA A 196 7.54 5.51 14.01
N TYR A 197 8.18 4.49 13.42
CA TYR A 197 8.91 3.47 14.18
C TYR A 197 10.08 4.06 14.96
N PHE A 198 10.87 4.93 14.32
CA PHE A 198 12.01 5.57 14.95
C PHE A 198 11.58 6.38 16.18
N VAL A 199 10.62 7.30 16.02
CA VAL A 199 10.11 8.14 17.12
C VAL A 199 9.49 7.30 18.22
N TYR A 200 8.67 6.29 17.87
CA TYR A 200 8.05 5.41 18.86
C TYR A 200 9.08 4.60 19.65
N LEU A 201 10.03 3.93 18.99
CA LEU A 201 11.02 3.09 19.66
C LEU A 201 12.02 3.95 20.46
N LEU A 202 12.44 5.10 19.92
CA LEU A 202 13.27 6.05 20.65
C LEU A 202 12.57 6.49 21.94
N ARG A 203 11.33 6.96 21.85
CA ARG A 203 10.59 7.48 23.01
C ARG A 203 10.16 6.39 24.00
N SER A 204 9.73 5.23 23.52
CA SER A 204 9.08 4.18 24.34
C SER A 204 10.01 3.08 24.83
N TYR A 205 11.19 2.90 24.22
CA TYR A 205 12.15 1.86 24.54
C TYR A 205 13.51 2.41 24.97
N CYS A 206 14.02 3.42 24.26
CA CYS A 206 15.37 3.97 24.47
C CYS A 206 15.45 5.06 25.54
N LEU A 207 14.36 5.77 25.82
CA LEU A 207 14.31 6.84 26.82
C LEU A 207 13.52 6.42 28.07
N ASP A 208 13.77 7.06 29.20
CA ASP A 208 12.99 6.80 30.41
C ASP A 208 11.54 7.31 30.26
N PRO A 209 10.52 6.53 30.67
CA PRO A 209 9.13 6.96 30.62
C PRO A 209 8.86 8.25 31.41
N LYS A 210 9.51 8.41 32.58
CA LYS A 210 9.30 9.56 33.48
C LYS A 210 10.12 10.78 33.09
N ASN A 211 11.32 10.58 32.55
CA ASN A 211 12.19 11.67 32.11
C ASN A 211 12.81 11.34 30.75
N PHE A 212 12.28 11.94 29.69
CA PHE A 212 12.77 11.71 28.33
C PHE A 212 14.20 12.22 28.10
N LEU A 213 14.75 13.08 28.95
CA LEU A 213 16.15 13.52 28.88
C LEU A 213 17.13 12.47 29.40
N ARG A 214 16.64 11.38 30.00
CA ARG A 214 17.48 10.30 30.54
C ARG A 214 17.55 9.14 29.54
N PRO A 215 18.63 9.02 28.74
CA PRO A 215 18.79 7.91 27.82
C PRO A 215 19.08 6.61 28.56
N ARG A 216 18.50 5.51 28.07
CA ARG A 216 18.82 4.14 28.47
C ARG A 216 19.83 3.58 27.47
N PHE A 217 21.11 3.92 27.65
CA PHE A 217 22.19 3.56 26.73
C PHE A 217 22.21 2.07 26.36
N GLY A 218 21.96 1.17 27.32
CA GLY A 218 21.87 -0.26 27.03
C GLY A 218 20.77 -0.63 26.02
N ASN A 219 19.60 0.02 26.09
CA ASN A 219 18.51 -0.21 25.14
C ASN A 219 18.80 0.43 23.78
N ILE A 220 19.43 1.61 23.76
CA ILE A 220 19.88 2.28 22.54
C ILE A 220 20.87 1.40 21.79
N ILE A 221 21.91 0.90 22.48
CA ILE A 221 22.93 0.02 21.89
C ILE A 221 22.28 -1.28 21.40
N LYS A 222 21.43 -1.92 22.21
CA LYS A 222 20.71 -3.14 21.79
C LYS A 222 19.90 -2.93 20.51
N LEU A 223 19.07 -1.88 20.47
CA LEU A 223 18.26 -1.58 19.29
C LEU A 223 19.14 -1.26 18.09
N GLY A 224 20.15 -0.40 18.26
CA GLY A 224 21.08 -0.01 17.21
C GLY A 224 21.83 -1.21 16.62
N VAL A 225 22.43 -2.05 17.47
CA VAL A 225 23.14 -3.27 17.05
C VAL A 225 22.22 -4.22 16.30
N CYS A 226 21.00 -4.44 16.77
CA CYS A 226 20.06 -5.34 16.09
C CYS A 226 19.62 -4.80 14.72
N VAL A 227 19.28 -3.51 14.63
CA VAL A 227 18.87 -2.89 13.36
C VAL A 227 20.04 -2.85 12.37
N VAL A 228 21.21 -2.36 12.80
CA VAL A 228 22.42 -2.35 11.96
C VAL A 228 22.82 -3.76 11.55
N GLY A 229 22.68 -4.74 12.45
CA GLY A 229 22.93 -6.16 12.14
C GLY A 229 22.05 -6.68 11.00
N VAL A 230 20.75 -6.35 11.00
CA VAL A 230 19.83 -6.73 9.91
C VAL A 230 20.29 -6.12 8.57
N PHE A 231 20.58 -4.82 8.53
CA PHE A 231 21.06 -4.16 7.32
C PHE A 231 22.45 -4.66 6.89
N ALA A 232 23.34 -4.98 7.83
CA ALA A 232 24.64 -5.55 7.54
C ALA A 232 24.53 -6.95 6.92
N ILE A 233 23.57 -7.77 7.37
CA ILE A 233 23.31 -9.09 6.76
C ILE A 233 22.73 -8.91 5.34
N ALA A 234 21.80 -7.97 5.15
CA ALA A 234 21.19 -7.72 3.84
C ALA A 234 22.17 -7.14 2.82
N PHE A 235 22.89 -6.07 3.19
CA PHE A 235 23.67 -5.25 2.27
C PHE A 235 25.19 -5.49 2.38
N GLY A 236 25.68 -6.11 3.45
CA GLY A 236 27.11 -6.31 3.71
C GLY A 236 27.87 -7.00 2.57
N PRO A 237 27.36 -8.09 1.97
CA PRO A 237 28.01 -8.71 0.81
C PRO A 237 28.20 -7.73 -0.36
N PHE A 238 27.19 -6.90 -0.63
CA PHE A 238 27.22 -5.92 -1.71
C PHE A 238 28.15 -4.73 -1.41
N VAL A 239 28.30 -4.35 -0.13
CA VAL A 239 29.34 -3.39 0.31
C VAL A 239 30.72 -3.95 -0.02
N GLN A 240 30.99 -5.21 0.37
CA GLN A 240 32.28 -5.85 0.13
C GLN A 240 32.62 -5.96 -1.37
N TRP A 241 31.61 -6.13 -2.22
CA TRP A 241 31.80 -6.20 -3.68
C TRP A 241 31.79 -4.82 -4.37
N GLY A 242 31.64 -3.72 -3.63
CA GLY A 242 31.60 -2.37 -4.22
C GLY A 242 30.34 -2.09 -5.05
N GLN A 243 29.22 -2.79 -4.81
CA GLN A 243 28.01 -2.74 -5.64
C GLN A 243 26.90 -1.82 -5.07
N ILE A 244 27.21 -1.02 -4.05
CA ILE A 244 26.21 -0.18 -3.37
C ILE A 244 25.61 0.89 -4.28
N LEU A 245 26.41 1.47 -5.18
CA LEU A 245 25.88 2.45 -6.16
C LEU A 245 24.93 1.78 -7.15
N GLN A 246 25.29 0.60 -7.66
CA GLN A 246 24.41 -0.19 -8.53
C GLN A 246 23.08 -0.55 -7.83
N LEU A 247 23.14 -0.96 -6.56
CA LEU A 247 21.94 -1.22 -5.77
C LEU A 247 21.09 0.04 -5.59
N LYS A 248 21.71 1.19 -5.29
CA LYS A 248 21.00 2.45 -5.13
C LYS A 248 20.22 2.80 -6.41
N ASP A 249 20.86 2.67 -7.57
CA ASP A 249 20.25 3.03 -8.86
C ASP A 249 19.10 2.08 -9.25
N ARG A 250 19.19 0.80 -8.85
CA ARG A 250 18.10 -0.18 -9.02
C ARG A 250 16.92 0.07 -8.07
N LEU A 251 17.20 0.29 -6.80
CA LEU A 251 16.16 0.46 -5.77
C LEU A 251 15.45 1.81 -5.89
N PHE A 252 16.14 2.84 -6.37
CA PHE A 252 15.62 4.20 -6.48
C PHE A 252 15.81 4.75 -7.91
N PRO A 253 14.98 4.33 -8.88
CA PRO A 253 15.06 4.82 -10.25
C PRO A 253 14.50 6.25 -10.33
N PHE A 254 15.37 7.26 -10.38
CA PHE A 254 14.99 8.68 -10.34
C PHE A 254 14.40 9.23 -11.66
N SER A 255 14.43 8.48 -12.76
CA SER A 255 14.03 8.94 -14.10
C SER A 255 12.52 8.93 -14.37
N ARG A 256 11.68 9.26 -13.38
CA ARG A 256 10.21 9.15 -13.49
C ARG A 256 9.50 10.47 -13.20
N GLY A 257 8.45 10.79 -13.96
CA GLY A 257 7.61 11.98 -13.76
C GLY A 257 6.71 11.92 -12.52
N LEU A 258 6.08 13.05 -12.16
CA LEU A 258 5.30 13.22 -10.92
C LEU A 258 4.13 12.24 -10.82
N CYS A 259 3.32 12.14 -11.86
CA CYS A 259 2.19 11.20 -11.94
C CYS A 259 2.52 10.05 -12.87
N HIS A 260 2.09 8.86 -12.48
CA HIS A 260 2.08 7.70 -13.37
C HIS A 260 1.01 7.86 -14.47
N ALA A 261 1.05 7.03 -15.50
CA ALA A 261 0.09 7.04 -16.61
C ALA A 261 -1.38 6.99 -16.15
N TYR A 262 -1.65 6.19 -15.12
CA TYR A 262 -2.87 6.24 -14.34
C TYR A 262 -2.60 7.00 -13.05
N TRP A 263 -3.35 8.07 -12.78
CA TRP A 263 -3.11 8.91 -11.62
C TRP A 263 -3.54 8.20 -10.35
N ALA A 264 -2.60 7.94 -9.45
CA ALA A 264 -2.92 7.52 -8.10
C ALA A 264 -3.84 8.57 -7.44
N PRO A 265 -4.82 8.16 -6.60
CA PRO A 265 -5.80 9.07 -6.01
C PRO A 265 -5.19 9.93 -4.88
N ASN A 266 -4.30 10.85 -5.24
CA ASN A 266 -3.58 11.74 -4.36
C ASN A 266 -3.79 13.22 -4.73
N ILE A 267 -3.07 14.13 -4.10
CA ILE A 267 -3.23 15.58 -4.35
C ILE A 267 -2.83 15.94 -5.77
N TRP A 268 -1.85 15.24 -6.34
CA TRP A 268 -1.38 15.47 -7.71
C TRP A 268 -2.41 15.07 -8.76
N ALA A 269 -3.28 14.07 -8.50
CA ALA A 269 -4.42 13.78 -9.37
C ALA A 269 -5.43 14.93 -9.41
N MET A 270 -5.75 15.54 -8.27
CA MET A 270 -6.63 16.71 -8.23
C MET A 270 -5.97 17.94 -8.89
N TYR A 271 -4.67 18.11 -8.69
CA TYR A 271 -3.89 19.17 -9.32
C TYR A 271 -3.90 19.03 -10.85
N SER A 272 -3.61 17.82 -11.35
CA SER A 272 -3.66 17.48 -12.77
C SER A 272 -5.07 17.65 -13.36
N PHE A 273 -6.11 17.23 -12.64
CA PHE A 273 -7.49 17.45 -13.05
C PHE A 273 -7.83 18.94 -13.16
N THR A 274 -7.41 19.74 -12.18
CA THR A 274 -7.64 21.18 -12.14
C THR A 274 -6.94 21.87 -13.31
N ASP A 275 -5.69 21.53 -13.60
CA ASP A 275 -4.96 22.02 -14.78
C ASP A 275 -5.76 21.76 -16.06
N ARG A 276 -6.26 20.55 -16.24
CA ARG A 276 -7.03 20.15 -17.44
C ARG A 276 -8.39 20.82 -17.53
N ALA A 277 -9.09 21.01 -16.39
CA ALA A 277 -10.37 21.71 -16.34
C ALA A 277 -10.23 23.22 -16.64
N LEU A 278 -9.07 23.81 -16.36
CA LEU A 278 -8.79 25.22 -16.63
C LEU A 278 -8.47 25.50 -18.11
N ILE A 279 -7.98 24.52 -18.88
CA ILE A 279 -7.65 24.70 -20.32
C ILE A 279 -8.80 25.32 -21.13
N PRO A 280 -10.03 24.77 -21.11
CA PRO A 280 -11.14 25.38 -21.86
C PRO A 280 -11.59 26.74 -21.30
N LEU A 281 -11.26 27.05 -20.03
CA LEU A 281 -11.60 28.31 -19.38
C LEU A 281 -10.53 29.40 -19.58
N ALA A 282 -9.30 29.01 -19.92
CA ALA A 282 -8.16 29.93 -20.05
C ALA A 282 -8.41 31.10 -21.01
N PRO A 283 -9.04 30.94 -22.19
CA PRO A 283 -9.33 32.07 -23.08
C PRO A 283 -10.30 33.09 -22.48
N ARG A 284 -11.21 32.66 -21.59
CA ARG A 284 -12.17 33.53 -20.91
C ARG A 284 -11.58 34.23 -19.69
N LEU A 285 -10.55 33.63 -19.09
CA LEU A 285 -9.89 34.13 -17.88
C LEU A 285 -8.58 34.88 -18.16
N GLY A 286 -8.13 34.94 -19.41
CA GLY A 286 -6.88 35.59 -19.80
C GLY A 286 -5.63 34.86 -19.28
N LEU A 287 -5.72 33.55 -19.04
CA LEU A 287 -4.60 32.77 -18.50
C LEU A 287 -3.64 32.33 -19.61
N PRO A 288 -2.31 32.40 -19.40
CA PRO A 288 -1.33 31.89 -20.34
C PRO A 288 -1.40 30.35 -20.40
N VAL A 289 -1.33 29.78 -21.61
CA VAL A 289 -1.39 28.33 -21.83
C VAL A 289 -0.11 27.86 -22.50
N ASN A 290 0.63 26.97 -21.83
CA ASN A 290 1.76 26.28 -22.43
C ASN A 290 1.27 25.21 -23.41
N ARG A 291 1.52 25.43 -24.71
CA ARG A 291 1.03 24.55 -25.79
C ARG A 291 1.77 23.21 -25.84
N GLU A 292 3.01 23.14 -25.36
CA GLU A 292 3.81 21.91 -25.36
C GLU A 292 3.28 20.90 -24.32
N ALA A 293 2.72 21.41 -23.22
CA ALA A 293 2.17 20.62 -22.13
C ALA A 293 0.75 20.07 -22.38
N LEU A 294 0.08 20.50 -23.46
CA LEU A 294 -1.29 20.08 -23.78
C LEU A 294 -1.41 18.56 -23.99
N ASN A 295 -0.33 17.88 -24.40
CA ASN A 295 -0.34 16.45 -24.69
C ASN A 295 0.41 15.58 -23.66
N SER A 296 1.07 16.17 -22.65
CA SER A 296 1.93 15.41 -21.72
C SER A 296 1.14 14.48 -20.81
N VAL A 297 0.06 14.97 -20.19
CA VAL A 297 -0.67 14.20 -19.15
C VAL A 297 -1.84 13.36 -19.73
N THR A 298 -2.09 13.45 -21.04
CA THR A 298 -3.23 12.77 -21.71
C THR A 298 -2.82 11.57 -22.57
N ARG A 299 -1.52 11.26 -22.68
CA ARG A 299 -1.03 10.14 -23.51
C ARG A 299 -1.16 8.77 -22.87
N GLY A 300 -1.39 8.69 -21.56
CA GLY A 300 -1.34 7.41 -20.83
C GLY A 300 0.04 6.74 -20.88
N LEU A 301 1.10 7.51 -21.18
CA LEU A 301 2.49 7.06 -21.21
C LEU A 301 3.20 7.52 -19.94
N VAL A 302 4.11 6.67 -19.43
CA VAL A 302 4.99 7.03 -18.31
C VAL A 302 6.06 7.99 -18.84
N GLY A 303 6.04 9.24 -18.40
CA GLY A 303 6.98 10.28 -18.83
C GLY A 303 6.89 11.53 -17.95
N ASP A 304 7.67 12.56 -18.28
CA ASP A 304 7.66 13.83 -17.53
C ASP A 304 6.31 14.52 -17.69
N THR A 305 5.60 14.64 -16.56
CA THR A 305 4.35 15.37 -16.45
C THR A 305 4.64 16.86 -16.53
N SER A 306 4.05 17.53 -17.51
CA SER A 306 4.08 18.98 -17.63
C SER A 306 2.67 19.56 -17.59
N PHE A 307 2.50 20.69 -16.93
CA PHE A 307 1.22 21.37 -16.72
C PHE A 307 1.02 22.51 -17.72
N ALA A 308 -0.21 22.65 -18.22
CA ALA A 308 -0.53 23.63 -19.25
C ALA A 308 -0.76 25.04 -18.69
N ILE A 309 -1.28 25.12 -17.46
CA ILE A 309 -1.68 26.36 -16.78
C ILE A 309 -1.07 26.45 -15.40
N LEU A 310 -1.13 25.35 -14.63
CA LEU A 310 -0.60 25.34 -13.28
C LEU A 310 0.93 25.25 -13.26
N PRO A 311 1.60 25.74 -12.21
CA PRO A 311 3.05 25.62 -12.08
C PRO A 311 3.54 24.17 -12.07
N GLU A 312 4.74 23.95 -12.62
CA GLU A 312 5.45 22.68 -12.48
C GLU A 312 5.78 22.38 -11.03
N VAL A 313 5.63 21.11 -10.66
CA VAL A 313 5.94 20.61 -9.31
C VAL A 313 7.25 19.83 -9.41
N THR A 314 8.19 20.15 -8.54
CA THR A 314 9.52 19.52 -8.50
C THR A 314 9.57 18.42 -7.44
N SER A 315 10.48 17.45 -7.62
CA SER A 315 10.69 16.35 -6.69
C SER A 315 11.05 16.84 -5.28
N GLU A 316 11.81 17.93 -5.18
CA GLU A 316 12.26 18.54 -3.93
C GLU A 316 11.09 19.14 -3.15
N GLN A 317 10.14 19.78 -3.85
CA GLN A 317 8.92 20.31 -3.24
C GLN A 317 8.06 19.18 -2.70
N THR A 318 7.87 18.11 -3.47
CA THR A 318 7.09 16.93 -3.01
C THR A 318 7.73 16.28 -1.79
N PHE A 319 9.06 16.12 -1.79
CA PHE A 319 9.80 15.59 -0.65
C PHE A 319 9.62 16.47 0.60
N LEU A 320 9.76 17.79 0.45
CA LEU A 320 9.58 18.73 1.55
C LEU A 320 8.16 18.66 2.12
N LEU A 321 7.13 18.66 1.26
CA LEU A 321 5.74 18.54 1.69
C LEU A 321 5.48 17.22 2.42
N THR A 322 5.89 16.09 1.84
CA THR A 322 5.78 14.79 2.49
C THR A 322 6.46 14.80 3.86
N PHE A 323 7.70 15.29 3.95
CA PHE A 323 8.44 15.32 5.20
C PHE A 323 7.75 16.19 6.27
N ILE A 324 7.32 17.40 5.92
CA ILE A 324 6.61 18.30 6.84
C ILE A 324 5.34 17.62 7.39
N PHE A 325 4.50 17.04 6.51
CA PHE A 325 3.26 16.39 6.93
C PHE A 325 3.49 15.08 7.68
N GLN A 326 4.64 14.41 7.49
CA GLN A 326 5.05 13.29 8.34
C GLN A 326 5.46 13.75 9.73
N LEU A 327 6.10 14.91 9.90
CA LEU A 327 6.52 15.41 11.22
C LEU A 327 5.34 15.75 12.14
N VAL A 328 4.23 16.25 11.59
CA VAL A 328 3.04 16.66 12.35
C VAL A 328 2.54 15.59 13.32
N PRO A 329 2.18 14.36 12.91
CA PRO A 329 1.71 13.32 13.82
C PRO A 329 2.80 12.85 14.81
N LEU A 330 4.08 12.95 14.45
CA LEU A 330 5.19 12.51 15.30
C LEU A 330 5.32 13.35 16.57
N VAL A 331 4.87 14.61 16.55
CA VAL A 331 4.83 15.45 17.75
C VAL A 331 3.94 14.82 18.82
N LYS A 332 2.72 14.39 18.45
CA LYS A 332 1.83 13.71 19.40
C LYS A 332 2.42 12.38 19.85
N LEU A 333 2.96 11.59 18.93
CA LEU A 333 3.60 10.31 19.25
C LEU A 333 4.77 10.44 20.23
N TRP A 334 5.56 11.50 20.11
CA TRP A 334 6.65 11.79 21.03
C TRP A 334 6.15 12.09 22.45
N LEU A 335 5.03 12.82 22.56
CA LEU A 335 4.43 13.18 23.84
C LEU A 335 3.66 12.00 24.46
N GLN A 336 2.99 11.19 23.64
CA GLN A 336 2.13 10.07 24.04
C GLN A 336 2.54 8.79 23.28
N PRO A 337 3.59 8.08 23.74
CA PRO A 337 4.13 6.92 23.04
C PRO A 337 3.34 5.63 23.36
N ASP A 338 2.02 5.67 23.18
CA ASP A 338 1.15 4.48 23.28
C ASP A 338 0.93 3.82 21.93
N TRP A 339 0.37 2.61 21.94
CA TRP A 339 0.21 1.79 20.73
C TRP A 339 -0.79 2.40 19.73
N ASP A 340 -1.88 3.02 20.20
CA ASP A 340 -2.87 3.61 19.30
C ASP A 340 -2.31 4.86 18.62
N THR A 341 -1.62 5.71 19.40
CA THR A 341 -0.93 6.89 18.88
C THR A 341 0.19 6.50 17.91
N PHE A 342 0.87 5.38 18.14
CA PHE A 342 1.86 4.80 17.21
C PHE A 342 1.23 4.37 15.89
N VAL A 343 0.16 3.55 15.91
CA VAL A 343 -0.51 3.10 14.67
C VAL A 343 -1.18 4.27 13.95
N GLY A 344 -1.70 5.25 14.67
CA GLY A 344 -2.22 6.48 14.09
C GLY A 344 -1.14 7.30 13.39
N ALA A 345 0.01 7.51 14.04
CA ALA A 345 1.15 8.20 13.42
C ALA A 345 1.70 7.44 12.22
N LEU A 346 1.79 6.11 12.30
CA LEU A 346 2.19 5.23 11.22
C LEU A 346 1.28 5.42 9.99
N THR A 347 -0.03 5.39 10.22
CA THR A 347 -1.06 5.60 9.19
C THR A 347 -0.94 7.00 8.58
N LEU A 348 -0.75 8.04 9.39
CA LEU A 348 -0.60 9.43 8.92
C LEU A 348 0.71 9.66 8.17
N CYS A 349 1.79 8.96 8.53
CA CYS A 349 3.03 8.96 7.75
C CYS A 349 2.83 8.30 6.38
N GLY A 350 2.07 7.19 6.34
CA GLY A 350 1.63 6.56 5.10
C GLY A 350 0.79 7.52 4.24
N TYR A 351 -0.18 8.22 4.84
CA TYR A 351 -0.96 9.25 4.15
C TYR A 351 -0.09 10.34 3.54
N ALA A 352 0.84 10.92 4.31
CA ALA A 352 1.70 11.98 3.83
C ALA A 352 2.57 11.53 2.65
N SER A 353 3.08 10.29 2.68
CA SER A 353 3.83 9.72 1.55
C SER A 353 2.98 9.49 0.31
N PHE A 354 1.74 9.03 0.48
CA PHE A 354 0.86 8.74 -0.64
C PHE A 354 0.28 10.02 -1.28
N LEU A 355 -0.10 10.98 -0.44
CA LEU A 355 -0.76 12.22 -0.86
C LEU A 355 0.20 13.19 -1.55
N PHE A 356 1.40 13.34 -1.00
CA PHE A 356 2.36 14.35 -1.41
C PHE A 356 3.62 13.77 -2.08
N GLY A 357 3.80 12.45 -2.09
CA GLY A 357 5.01 11.83 -2.64
C GLY A 357 5.16 12.02 -4.14
N TRP A 358 6.42 11.99 -4.59
CA TRP A 358 6.77 11.92 -6.01
C TRP A 358 6.53 10.51 -6.55
N HIS A 359 5.93 10.40 -7.73
CA HIS A 359 5.77 9.13 -8.44
C HIS A 359 5.09 8.03 -7.61
N VAL A 360 3.93 8.36 -7.03
CA VAL A 360 3.15 7.40 -6.23
C VAL A 360 2.24 6.59 -7.13
N HIS A 361 2.25 5.27 -6.94
CA HIS A 361 1.32 4.33 -7.57
C HIS A 361 0.05 4.16 -6.74
N GLU A 362 -1.08 3.92 -7.40
CA GLU A 362 -2.39 3.58 -6.82
C GLU A 362 -2.30 2.40 -5.85
N LYS A 363 -1.45 1.40 -6.15
CA LYS A 363 -1.21 0.21 -5.32
C LYS A 363 -0.71 0.58 -3.91
N ALA A 364 -0.03 1.72 -3.76
CA ALA A 364 0.52 2.18 -2.49
C ALA A 364 -0.55 2.62 -1.47
N VAL A 365 -1.82 2.76 -1.87
CA VAL A 365 -2.91 3.10 -0.94
C VAL A 365 -3.08 2.06 0.18
N LEU A 366 -2.68 0.80 -0.07
CA LEU A 366 -2.68 -0.25 0.93
C LEU A 366 -1.74 0.03 2.11
N LEU A 367 -0.70 0.84 1.91
CA LEU A 367 0.21 1.27 2.98
C LEU A 367 -0.53 2.08 4.06
N ILE A 368 -1.69 2.65 3.71
CA ILE A 368 -2.58 3.40 4.60
C ILE A 368 -3.72 2.51 5.09
N ILE A 369 -4.41 1.81 4.19
CA ILE A 369 -5.61 1.02 4.50
C ILE A 369 -5.31 -0.04 5.56
N ILE A 370 -4.19 -0.75 5.42
CA ILE A 370 -3.84 -1.87 6.30
C ILE A 370 -3.63 -1.40 7.75
N PRO A 371 -2.73 -0.45 8.06
CA PRO A 371 -2.56 0.02 9.42
C PRO A 371 -3.80 0.76 9.96
N PHE A 372 -4.51 1.53 9.14
CA PHE A 372 -5.74 2.20 9.59
C PHE A 372 -6.83 1.17 9.98
N SER A 373 -6.96 0.07 9.23
CA SER A 373 -7.95 -0.98 9.55
C SER A 373 -7.77 -1.57 10.96
N LEU A 374 -6.55 -1.59 11.51
CA LEU A 374 -6.28 -2.07 12.88
C LEU A 374 -6.89 -1.17 13.97
N ILE A 375 -7.11 0.11 13.69
CA ILE A 375 -7.65 1.11 14.63
C ILE A 375 -8.98 1.71 14.18
N ALA A 376 -9.50 1.32 13.02
CA ALA A 376 -10.74 1.85 12.43
C ALA A 376 -11.96 1.67 13.34
N LEU A 377 -11.98 0.62 14.16
CA LEU A 377 -13.08 0.29 15.08
C LEU A 377 -12.81 0.68 16.53
N LYS A 378 -11.80 1.52 16.80
CA LYS A 378 -11.53 2.04 18.16
C LYS A 378 -12.68 2.91 18.67
N ASP A 379 -13.15 3.82 17.82
CA ASP A 379 -14.23 4.77 18.09
C ASP A 379 -14.93 5.03 16.74
N ARG A 380 -16.25 5.26 16.75
CA ARG A 380 -17.02 5.66 15.56
C ARG A 380 -16.44 6.84 14.79
N ARG A 381 -15.69 7.74 15.44
CA ARG A 381 -14.91 8.82 14.80
C ARG A 381 -13.81 8.28 13.86
N TYR A 382 -13.07 7.25 14.29
CA TYR A 382 -12.06 6.57 13.47
C TYR A 382 -12.73 5.89 12.28
N PHE A 383 -13.86 5.20 12.51
CA PHE A 383 -14.59 4.56 11.43
C PHE A 383 -15.13 5.57 10.42
N SER A 384 -15.67 6.69 10.89
CA SER A 384 -16.19 7.75 10.01
C SER A 384 -15.08 8.36 9.14
N ALA A 385 -13.87 8.53 9.70
CA ALA A 385 -12.70 8.91 8.92
C ALA A 385 -12.25 7.79 7.96
N PHE A 386 -12.32 6.52 8.34
CA PHE A 386 -11.91 5.38 7.51
C PHE A 386 -12.82 5.12 6.30
N ARG A 387 -14.13 5.39 6.41
CA ARG A 387 -15.14 5.10 5.37
C ARG A 387 -14.79 5.65 3.98
N PRO A 388 -14.49 6.95 3.79
CA PRO A 388 -14.10 7.47 2.48
C PRO A 388 -12.85 6.80 1.92
N LEU A 389 -11.84 6.50 2.75
CA LEU A 389 -10.64 5.79 2.32
C LEU A 389 -10.97 4.37 1.86
N ALA A 390 -11.81 3.64 2.60
CA ALA A 390 -12.20 2.29 2.23
C ALA A 390 -12.84 2.25 0.85
N VAL A 391 -13.74 3.20 0.53
CA VAL A 391 -14.31 3.27 -0.83
C VAL A 391 -13.29 3.77 -1.84
N ALA A 392 -12.65 4.90 -1.60
CA ALA A 392 -11.72 5.52 -2.53
C ALA A 392 -10.57 4.59 -2.91
N GLY A 393 -9.92 4.00 -1.91
CA GLY A 393 -8.75 3.18 -2.08
C GLY A 393 -9.02 1.92 -2.87
N HIS A 394 -10.10 1.18 -2.57
CA HIS A 394 -10.42 -0.04 -3.32
C HIS A 394 -10.94 0.25 -4.73
N VAL A 395 -11.78 1.26 -4.90
CA VAL A 395 -12.34 1.64 -6.21
C VAL A 395 -11.25 2.17 -7.14
N SER A 396 -10.26 2.89 -6.61
CA SER A 396 -9.12 3.39 -7.38
C SER A 396 -8.22 2.29 -7.97
N LEU A 397 -8.34 1.05 -7.50
CA LEU A 397 -7.59 -0.10 -8.04
C LEU A 397 -8.27 -0.73 -9.27
N PHE A 398 -9.51 -0.36 -9.59
CA PHE A 398 -10.25 -0.99 -10.68
C PHE A 398 -9.54 -0.87 -12.04
N PRO A 399 -8.88 0.26 -12.38
CA PRO A 399 -8.16 0.37 -13.65
C PRO A 399 -6.99 -0.60 -13.83
N LEU A 400 -6.46 -1.18 -12.75
CA LEU A 400 -5.40 -2.21 -12.83
C LEU A 400 -5.84 -3.47 -13.58
N LEU A 401 -7.15 -3.75 -13.60
CA LEU A 401 -7.74 -4.93 -14.21
C LEU A 401 -8.68 -4.50 -15.33
N PHE A 402 -8.15 -4.16 -16.50
CA PHE A 402 -8.93 -3.60 -17.62
C PHE A 402 -9.66 -4.65 -18.46
N THR A 403 -9.42 -5.94 -18.23
CA THR A 403 -9.98 -7.06 -18.99
C THR A 403 -11.45 -7.30 -18.67
N ALA A 404 -12.23 -7.71 -19.69
CA ALA A 404 -13.68 -7.90 -19.57
C ALA A 404 -14.07 -9.07 -18.65
N ALA A 405 -13.27 -10.14 -18.62
CA ALA A 405 -13.55 -11.33 -17.79
C ALA A 405 -13.37 -11.05 -16.29
N GLU A 406 -12.38 -10.25 -15.93
CA GLU A 406 -12.06 -9.88 -14.54
C GLU A 406 -12.94 -8.72 -14.03
N PHE A 407 -13.64 -8.03 -14.94
CA PHE A 407 -14.47 -6.89 -14.59
C PHE A 407 -15.61 -7.25 -13.59
N PRO A 408 -16.41 -8.32 -13.82
CA PRO A 408 -17.40 -8.76 -12.82
C PRO A 408 -16.74 -9.19 -11.51
N LEU A 409 -15.61 -9.90 -11.57
CA LEU A 409 -14.89 -10.39 -10.38
C LEU A 409 -14.45 -9.24 -9.48
N LYS A 410 -13.73 -8.25 -10.02
CA LYS A 410 -13.25 -7.11 -9.22
C LYS A 410 -14.41 -6.25 -8.70
N THR A 411 -15.47 -6.06 -9.50
CA THR A 411 -16.59 -5.17 -9.15
C THR A 411 -17.50 -5.81 -8.12
N VAL A 412 -18.00 -7.03 -8.37
CA VAL A 412 -18.91 -7.74 -7.47
C VAL A 412 -18.22 -8.02 -6.14
N TYR A 413 -16.97 -8.51 -6.15
CA TYR A 413 -16.22 -8.79 -4.93
C TYR A 413 -16.00 -7.53 -4.10
N THR A 414 -15.55 -6.43 -4.72
CA THR A 414 -15.30 -5.17 -4.00
C THR A 414 -16.58 -4.56 -3.46
N VAL A 415 -17.65 -4.50 -4.25
CA VAL A 415 -18.94 -3.96 -3.82
C VAL A 415 -19.53 -4.79 -2.68
N PHE A 416 -19.49 -6.12 -2.80
CA PHE A 416 -19.93 -7.03 -1.74
C PHE A 416 -19.14 -6.80 -0.46
N TRP A 417 -17.81 -6.75 -0.55
CA TRP A 417 -16.94 -6.49 0.60
C TRP A 417 -17.24 -5.13 1.23
N LEU A 418 -17.38 -4.07 0.43
CA LEU A 418 -17.70 -2.72 0.92
C LEU A 418 -19.04 -2.70 1.64
N ILE A 419 -20.10 -3.27 1.06
CA ILE A 419 -21.42 -3.32 1.69
C ILE A 419 -21.35 -4.10 3.01
N LEU A 420 -20.77 -5.30 2.98
CA LEU A 420 -20.68 -6.18 4.15
C LEU A 420 -19.89 -5.52 5.27
N PHE A 421 -18.65 -5.10 5.02
CA PHE A 421 -17.78 -4.61 6.08
C PHE A 421 -18.13 -3.21 6.54
N LEU A 422 -18.61 -2.31 5.67
CA LEU A 422 -19.08 -1.01 6.15
C LEU A 422 -20.35 -1.16 7.00
N PHE A 423 -21.24 -2.10 6.68
CA PHE A 423 -22.40 -2.41 7.51
C PHE A 423 -21.99 -3.03 8.86
N VAL A 424 -21.14 -4.05 8.85
CA VAL A 424 -20.68 -4.72 10.08
C VAL A 424 -19.87 -3.74 10.94
N PHE A 425 -19.02 -2.90 10.34
CA PHE A 425 -18.26 -1.89 11.07
C PHE A 425 -19.18 -0.87 11.72
N ASP A 426 -20.26 -0.43 11.08
CA ASP A 426 -21.22 0.51 11.69
C ASP A 426 -21.95 -0.10 12.89
N ARG A 427 -22.17 -1.42 12.88
CA ARG A 427 -22.80 -2.17 13.99
C ARG A 427 -21.84 -2.41 15.16
N VAL A 428 -20.57 -2.63 14.88
CA VAL A 428 -19.55 -3.00 15.88
C VAL A 428 -18.81 -1.78 16.43
N ALA A 429 -18.76 -0.66 15.69
CA ALA A 429 -18.08 0.55 16.12
C ALA A 429 -18.66 1.07 17.46
N PRO A 430 -17.82 1.24 18.50
CA PRO A 430 -18.26 1.76 19.80
C PRO A 430 -18.83 3.18 19.70
N VAL A 431 -19.64 3.56 20.71
CA VAL A 431 -20.15 4.93 20.87
C VAL A 431 -18.97 5.91 20.92
N PRO A 432 -19.07 7.07 20.25
CA PRO A 432 -17.95 8.00 20.18
C PRO A 432 -17.56 8.56 21.55
N GLU A 433 -16.26 8.58 21.85
CA GLU A 433 -15.73 9.05 23.13
C GLU A 433 -15.87 10.58 23.28
N ARG A 434 -15.88 11.30 22.16
CA ARG A 434 -16.09 12.76 22.10
C ARG A 434 -17.12 13.13 21.03
N ARG A 435 -17.62 14.38 21.10
CA ARG A 435 -18.57 14.90 20.11
C ARG A 435 -18.02 14.79 18.68
N ARG A 436 -18.85 14.30 17.77
CA ARG A 436 -18.51 14.24 16.34
C ARG A 436 -18.52 15.63 15.74
N VAL A 437 -17.63 15.83 14.77
CA VAL A 437 -17.65 17.03 13.94
C VAL A 437 -18.65 16.80 12.81
N PHE A 438 -19.86 17.30 13.00
CA PHE A 438 -21.04 17.04 12.17
C PHE A 438 -20.85 17.27 10.66
N VAL A 439 -19.98 18.20 10.28
CA VAL A 439 -19.71 18.54 8.87
C VAL A 439 -19.03 17.38 8.13
N PHE A 440 -18.06 16.70 8.75
CA PHE A 440 -17.35 15.60 8.11
C PHE A 440 -18.27 14.40 7.82
N ASP A 441 -19.20 14.11 8.73
CA ASP A 441 -20.16 13.01 8.55
C ASP A 441 -21.06 13.24 7.32
N ARG A 442 -21.54 14.48 7.10
CA ARG A 442 -22.36 14.84 5.95
C ARG A 442 -21.57 14.81 4.64
N LEU A 443 -20.36 15.35 4.63
CA LEU A 443 -19.49 15.32 3.45
C LEU A 443 -19.10 13.89 3.08
N SER A 444 -18.82 13.04 4.07
CA SER A 444 -18.56 11.62 3.84
C SER A 444 -19.79 10.93 3.26
N LEU A 445 -21.00 11.20 3.77
CA LEU A 445 -22.22 10.61 3.21
C LEU A 445 -22.45 11.05 1.77
N LEU A 446 -22.30 12.35 1.48
CA LEU A 446 -22.43 12.90 0.14
C LEU A 446 -21.44 12.24 -0.84
N TYR A 447 -20.18 12.09 -0.42
CA TYR A 447 -19.17 11.36 -1.18
C TYR A 447 -19.55 9.89 -1.44
N LEU A 448 -20.13 9.20 -0.45
CA LEU A 448 -20.56 7.82 -0.67
C LEU A 448 -21.74 7.73 -1.65
N THR A 449 -22.69 8.65 -1.56
CA THR A 449 -23.85 8.70 -2.45
C THR A 449 -23.44 8.95 -3.90
N PHE A 450 -22.50 9.86 -4.17
CA PHE A 450 -22.03 10.14 -5.53
C PHE A 450 -21.05 9.10 -6.08
N ALA A 451 -20.42 8.29 -5.23
CA ALA A 451 -19.50 7.24 -5.69
C ALA A 451 -20.21 6.20 -6.57
N ILE A 452 -21.44 5.82 -6.21
CA ILE A 452 -22.22 4.80 -6.92
C ILE A 452 -22.50 5.19 -8.37
N PRO A 453 -23.17 6.33 -8.68
CA PRO A 453 -23.44 6.72 -10.06
C PRO A 453 -22.15 6.96 -10.85
N LEU A 454 -21.09 7.46 -10.20
CA LEU A 454 -19.81 7.65 -10.87
C LEU A 454 -19.18 6.33 -11.29
N ILE A 455 -19.15 5.32 -10.41
CA ILE A 455 -18.62 3.99 -10.72
C ILE A 455 -19.43 3.37 -11.87
N VAL A 456 -20.75 3.47 -11.84
CA VAL A 456 -21.62 2.98 -12.92
C VAL A 456 -21.32 3.69 -14.24
N TYR A 457 -21.12 5.01 -14.19
CA TYR A 457 -20.75 5.78 -15.38
C TYR A 457 -19.40 5.33 -15.94
N CYS A 458 -18.35 5.35 -15.13
CA CYS A 458 -16.99 5.06 -15.54
C CYS A 458 -16.81 3.60 -15.99
N SER A 459 -17.58 2.69 -15.40
CA SER A 459 -17.40 1.25 -15.61
C SER A 459 -18.30 0.65 -16.70
N LEU A 460 -19.47 1.24 -16.95
CA LEU A 460 -20.47 0.69 -17.88
C LEU A 460 -20.95 1.73 -18.89
N ILE A 461 -21.49 2.85 -18.42
CA ILE A 461 -22.20 3.81 -19.30
C ILE A 461 -21.26 4.49 -20.29
N HIS A 462 -20.04 4.85 -19.88
CA HIS A 462 -19.12 5.58 -20.75
C HIS A 462 -18.78 4.80 -22.02
N GLN A 463 -18.48 3.51 -21.88
CA GLN A 463 -18.18 2.63 -23.01
C GLN A 463 -19.39 2.48 -23.94
N LEU A 464 -20.60 2.40 -23.38
CA LEU A 464 -21.84 2.31 -24.16
C LEU A 464 -22.14 3.57 -24.98
N ILE A 465 -21.79 4.75 -24.49
CA ILE A 465 -22.09 6.04 -25.15
C ILE A 465 -20.98 6.46 -26.13
N PHE A 466 -19.72 6.38 -25.71
CA PHE A 466 -18.59 6.96 -26.45
C PHE A 466 -17.76 5.93 -27.24
N GLY A 467 -18.02 4.62 -27.04
CA GLY A 467 -17.20 3.55 -27.60
C GLY A 467 -15.81 3.48 -26.95
N PHE A 468 -14.90 2.71 -27.57
CA PHE A 468 -13.55 2.49 -27.02
C PHE A 468 -12.52 3.57 -27.42
N GLU A 469 -12.78 4.35 -28.47
CA GLU A 469 -11.78 5.25 -29.05
C GLU A 469 -11.94 6.71 -28.63
N LYS A 470 -13.17 7.16 -28.30
CA LYS A 470 -13.42 8.56 -27.94
C LYS A 470 -13.33 8.73 -26.42
N LEU A 471 -12.53 9.71 -25.98
CA LEU A 471 -12.39 10.09 -24.57
C LEU A 471 -11.97 8.93 -23.65
N GLN A 472 -11.16 8.00 -24.15
CA GLN A 472 -10.74 6.78 -23.44
C GLN A 472 -10.19 7.00 -22.02
N PHE A 473 -9.53 8.14 -21.77
CA PHE A 473 -8.94 8.47 -20.47
C PHE A 473 -9.87 9.25 -19.54
N LEU A 474 -11.04 9.67 -20.00
CA LEU A 474 -11.98 10.46 -19.20
C LEU A 474 -12.53 9.68 -17.99
N PRO A 475 -12.94 8.41 -18.10
CA PRO A 475 -13.33 7.61 -16.94
C PRO A 475 -12.20 7.45 -15.93
N LEU A 476 -10.97 7.21 -16.40
CA LEU A 476 -9.79 7.06 -15.55
C LEU A 476 -9.52 8.34 -14.77
N MET A 477 -9.54 9.48 -15.46
CA MET A 477 -9.36 10.80 -14.86
C MET A 477 -10.42 11.08 -13.78
N PHE A 478 -11.70 10.78 -14.05
CA PHE A 478 -12.75 10.97 -13.05
C PHE A 478 -12.61 10.03 -11.85
N MET A 479 -12.29 8.76 -12.08
CA MET A 479 -12.07 7.79 -11.01
C MET A 479 -10.90 8.23 -10.11
N SER A 480 -9.75 8.58 -10.69
CA SER A 480 -8.59 9.07 -9.95
C SER A 480 -8.90 10.33 -9.14
N SER A 481 -9.52 11.33 -9.77
CA SER A 481 -9.79 12.63 -9.14
C SER A 481 -10.84 12.52 -8.04
N TYR A 482 -11.88 11.73 -8.28
CA TYR A 482 -12.93 11.49 -7.29
C TYR A 482 -12.41 10.68 -6.11
N SER A 483 -11.69 9.59 -6.37
CA SER A 483 -11.05 8.82 -5.30
C SER A 483 -10.06 9.68 -4.51
N ALA A 484 -9.32 10.60 -5.15
CA ALA A 484 -8.43 11.52 -4.44
C ALA A 484 -9.18 12.40 -3.42
N LEU A 485 -10.37 12.90 -3.75
CA LEU A 485 -11.21 13.63 -2.78
C LEU A 485 -11.57 12.76 -1.56
N GLY A 486 -11.86 11.48 -1.77
CA GLY A 486 -12.12 10.53 -0.69
C GLY A 486 -10.90 10.28 0.20
N VAL A 487 -9.73 10.07 -0.39
CA VAL A 487 -8.47 9.88 0.36
C VAL A 487 -8.12 11.13 1.16
N VAL A 488 -8.21 12.32 0.56
CA VAL A 488 -7.92 13.59 1.22
C VAL A 488 -8.93 13.90 2.32
N GLY A 489 -10.23 13.67 2.06
CA GLY A 489 -11.28 13.82 3.07
C GLY A 489 -11.07 12.89 4.27
N SER A 490 -10.65 11.64 4.01
CA SER A 490 -10.27 10.69 5.06
C SER A 490 -9.04 11.14 5.84
N TRP A 491 -8.01 11.65 5.17
CA TRP A 491 -6.79 12.16 5.80
C TRP A 491 -7.07 13.34 6.72
N VAL A 492 -7.82 14.35 6.26
CA VAL A 492 -8.20 15.51 7.07
C VAL A 492 -9.06 15.07 8.26
N GLY A 493 -10.07 14.22 8.02
CA GLY A 493 -10.90 13.67 9.07
C GLY A 493 -10.09 12.91 10.11
N PHE A 494 -9.14 12.08 9.67
CA PHE A 494 -8.30 11.28 10.55
C PHE A 494 -7.28 12.13 11.31
N MET A 495 -6.70 13.17 10.70
CA MET A 495 -5.86 14.15 11.40
C MET A 495 -6.60 14.79 12.57
N VAL A 496 -7.85 15.24 12.36
CA VAL A 496 -8.68 15.81 13.42
C VAL A 496 -8.92 14.78 14.53
N VAL A 497 -9.31 13.56 14.18
CA VAL A 497 -9.56 12.48 15.15
C VAL A 497 -8.29 12.14 15.93
N TYR A 498 -7.15 12.07 15.25
CA TYR A 498 -5.86 11.75 15.84
C TYR A 498 -5.44 12.78 16.89
N PHE A 499 -5.56 14.08 16.62
CA PHE A 499 -5.17 15.12 17.59
C PHE A 499 -6.21 15.36 18.68
N THR A 500 -7.47 14.97 18.45
CA THR A 500 -8.57 15.14 19.42
C THR A 500 -8.93 13.88 20.20
N ALA A 501 -8.32 12.73 19.92
CA ALA A 501 -8.33 11.56 20.79
C ALA A 501 -7.50 11.87 22.05
#